data_AF-A0A2M7RUQ3-F1
#
_entry.id   AF-A0A2M7RUQ3-F1
#
_cell.length_a   1.000
_cell.length_b   1.000
_cell.length_c   1.000
_cell.angle_alpha   90.00
_cell.angle_beta   90.00
_cell.angle_gamma   90.00
#
_symmetry.space_group_name_H-M   'P 1'
#
loop_
_entity.id
_entity.type
_entity.pdbx_description
1 polymer ?
#
loop_
_entity_poly.entity_id
_entity_poly.type
_entity_poly.pdbx_seq_one_letter_code
_entity_poly.pdbx_strand_id
1 'polypeptide(L)'
;MGIVEFLFETKKGKTVMGLLYGLGAAVVIVGALFKIMHWPGAGPMLVVGLSTEALIFAVSAFEPQHLPLDWTLAYPELAGMDDEDGHGKRGNAVEQLDTMLEEAKIGPELIESLGQGLRSLST
;
A
#
# COMPACT_ATOMS: atom_id res chain seq x y z
N MET A 1 -16.91 -11.87 22.19
CA MET A 1 -15.84 -12.60 21.46
C MET A 1 -16.46 -13.24 20.24
N GLY A 2 -16.61 -12.43 19.19
CA GLY A 2 -17.35 -12.80 17.99
C GLY A 2 -16.46 -13.48 16.95
N ILE A 3 -17.07 -14.32 16.10
CA ILE A 3 -16.43 -14.97 14.93
C ILE A 3 -15.63 -13.98 14.06
N VAL A 4 -16.09 -12.72 14.01
CA VAL A 4 -15.47 -11.61 13.29
C VAL A 4 -14.07 -11.28 13.85
N GLU A 5 -13.93 -11.19 15.17
CA GLU A 5 -12.69 -10.86 15.86
C GLU A 5 -11.66 -12.00 15.71
N PHE A 6 -12.13 -13.26 15.78
CA PHE A 6 -11.29 -14.44 15.50
C PHE A 6 -10.79 -14.50 14.05
N LEU A 7 -11.63 -14.15 13.07
CA LEU A 7 -11.29 -14.18 11.65
C LEU A 7 -10.29 -13.08 11.25
N PHE A 8 -10.33 -11.91 11.89
CA PHE A 8 -9.50 -10.77 11.47
C PHE A 8 -8.26 -10.53 12.35
N GLU A 9 -8.29 -10.85 13.65
CA GLU A 9 -7.16 -10.57 14.55
C GLU A 9 -6.15 -11.71 14.63
N THR A 10 -6.57 -12.96 14.38
CA THR A 10 -5.66 -14.11 14.50
C THR A 10 -4.87 -14.36 13.21
N LYS A 11 -3.59 -14.76 13.34
CA LYS A 11 -2.75 -15.14 12.18
C LYS A 11 -3.41 -16.20 11.29
N LYS A 12 -4.13 -17.15 11.91
CA LYS A 12 -4.87 -18.19 11.18
C LYS A 12 -6.09 -17.62 10.46
N GLY A 13 -6.80 -16.68 11.05
CA GLY A 13 -7.94 -16.00 10.44
C GLY A 13 -7.56 -15.25 9.17
N LYS A 14 -6.45 -14.50 9.20
CA LYS A 14 -5.90 -13.80 8.01
C LYS A 14 -5.55 -14.76 6.87
N THR A 15 -4.93 -15.91 7.18
CA THR A 15 -4.65 -16.94 6.17
C THR A 15 -5.93 -17.52 5.57
N VAL A 16 -6.95 -17.77 6.40
CA VAL A 16 -8.25 -18.28 5.93
C VAL A 16 -8.97 -17.26 5.06
N MET A 17 -8.90 -15.96 5.40
CA MET A 17 -9.47 -14.91 4.55
C MET A 17 -8.76 -14.79 3.21
N GLY A 18 -7.42 -14.81 3.18
CA GLY A 18 -6.67 -14.85 1.92
C GLY A 18 -7.05 -16.05 1.04
N LEU A 19 -7.28 -17.22 1.65
CA LEU A 19 -7.75 -18.40 0.94
C LEU A 19 -9.19 -18.24 0.41
N LEU A 20 -10.09 -17.63 1.19
CA LEU A 20 -11.47 -17.35 0.79
C LEU A 20 -11.54 -16.39 -0.40
N TYR A 21 -10.78 -15.30 -0.37
CA TYR A 21 -10.66 -14.36 -1.49
C TYR A 21 -10.13 -15.08 -2.74
N GLY A 22 -9.07 -15.89 -2.60
CA GLY A 22 -8.50 -16.66 -3.71
C GLY A 22 -9.46 -17.69 -4.30
N LEU A 23 -10.21 -18.40 -3.45
CA LEU A 23 -11.23 -19.36 -3.89
C LEU A 23 -12.41 -18.66 -4.58
N GLY A 24 -12.89 -17.54 -4.04
CA GLY A 24 -13.94 -16.72 -4.65
C GLY A 24 -13.56 -16.27 -6.05
N ALA A 25 -12.37 -15.69 -6.20
CA ALA A 25 -11.83 -15.26 -7.48
C ALA A 25 -11.74 -16.40 -8.50
N ALA A 26 -11.32 -17.60 -8.07
CA ALA A 26 -11.25 -18.77 -8.96
C ALA A 26 -12.63 -19.14 -9.52
N VAL A 27 -13.68 -19.13 -8.70
CA VAL A 27 -15.07 -19.42 -9.15
C VAL A 27 -15.54 -18.39 -10.17
N VAL A 28 -15.22 -17.10 -9.96
CA VAL A 28 -15.57 -16.02 -10.89
C VAL A 28 -14.86 -16.18 -12.23
N ILE A 29 -13.57 -16.49 -12.21
CA ILE A 29 -12.77 -16.71 -13.42
C ILE A 29 -13.36 -17.87 -14.23
N VAL A 30 -13.77 -18.97 -13.57
CA VAL A 30 -14.45 -20.08 -14.25
C VAL A 30 -15.78 -19.65 -14.87
N GLY A 31 -16.57 -18.83 -14.17
CA GLY A 31 -17.81 -18.28 -14.73
C GLY A 31 -17.60 -17.36 -15.93
N ALA A 32 -16.58 -16.51 -15.88
CA ALA A 32 -16.17 -15.67 -17.01
C ALA A 32 -15.70 -16.51 -18.20
N LEU A 33 -14.92 -17.57 -17.95
CA LEU A 33 -14.46 -18.50 -18.99
C LEU A 33 -15.63 -19.16 -19.71
N PHE A 34 -16.63 -19.65 -18.97
CA PHE A 34 -17.84 -20.25 -19.57
C PHE A 34 -18.58 -19.25 -20.47
N LYS A 35 -18.63 -17.98 -20.07
CA LYS A 35 -19.25 -16.90 -20.86
C LYS A 35 -18.49 -16.63 -22.16
N ILE A 36 -17.17 -16.59 -22.13
CA ILE A 36 -16.33 -16.37 -23.32
C ILE A 36 -16.45 -17.56 -24.28
N MET A 37 -16.42 -18.79 -23.75
CA MET A 37 -16.46 -20.02 -24.54
C MET A 37 -17.87 -20.41 -25.02
N HIS A 38 -18.91 -19.65 -24.64
CA HIS A 38 -20.32 -19.91 -24.99
C HIS A 38 -20.81 -21.32 -24.64
N TRP A 39 -20.26 -21.90 -23.58
CA TRP A 39 -20.66 -23.23 -23.12
C TRP A 39 -22.11 -23.21 -22.59
N PRO A 40 -22.83 -24.34 -22.71
CA PRO A 40 -24.19 -24.43 -22.17
C PRO A 40 -24.16 -24.18 -20.66
N GLY A 41 -25.05 -23.30 -20.17
CA GLY A 41 -25.07 -22.90 -18.76
C GLY A 41 -24.14 -21.73 -18.40
N ALA A 42 -23.55 -21.04 -19.37
CA ALA A 42 -22.69 -19.89 -19.13
C ALA A 42 -23.34 -18.75 -18.32
N GLY A 43 -24.63 -18.47 -18.57
CA GLY A 43 -25.37 -17.47 -17.80
C GLY A 43 -25.43 -17.81 -16.31
N PRO A 44 -26.00 -18.98 -15.93
CA PRO A 44 -26.04 -19.44 -14.55
C PRO A 44 -24.67 -19.48 -13.86
N MET A 45 -23.63 -19.98 -14.53
CA MET A 45 -22.30 -20.08 -13.90
C MET A 45 -21.68 -18.70 -13.66
N LEU A 46 -21.90 -17.74 -14.57
CA LEU A 46 -21.46 -16.35 -14.38
C LEU A 46 -22.20 -15.67 -13.21
N VAL A 47 -23.50 -15.92 -13.07
CA VAL A 47 -24.27 -15.42 -11.93
C VAL A 47 -23.75 -16.01 -10.61
N VAL A 48 -23.43 -17.30 -10.57
CA VAL A 48 -22.86 -17.94 -9.37
C VAL A 48 -21.51 -17.32 -9.00
N GLY A 49 -20.61 -17.13 -9.98
CA GLY A 49 -19.33 -16.47 -9.76
C GLY A 49 -19.48 -15.05 -9.20
N LEU A 50 -20.24 -14.20 -9.90
CA LEU A 50 -20.43 -12.81 -9.47
C LEU A 50 -21.16 -12.69 -8.12
N SER A 51 -22.12 -13.57 -7.84
CA SER A 51 -22.82 -13.60 -6.55
C SER A 51 -21.89 -14.03 -5.41
N THR A 52 -20.94 -14.93 -5.70
CA THR A 52 -19.92 -15.35 -4.72
C THR A 52 -19.05 -14.16 -4.33
N GLU A 53 -18.60 -13.35 -5.30
CA GLU A 53 -17.84 -12.13 -5.00
C GLU A 53 -18.66 -11.06 -4.30
N ALA A 54 -19.92 -10.88 -4.67
CA ALA A 54 -20.80 -9.94 -3.97
C ALA A 54 -20.90 -10.25 -2.48
N LEU A 55 -20.97 -11.54 -2.10
CA LEU A 55 -21.00 -11.97 -0.70
C LEU A 55 -19.66 -11.77 0.00
N ILE A 56 -18.56 -12.12 -0.66
CA ILE A 56 -17.21 -11.96 -0.11
C ILE A 56 -16.92 -10.48 0.16
N PHE A 57 -17.20 -9.59 -0.79
CA PHE A 57 -17.03 -8.15 -0.60
C PHE A 57 -17.97 -7.57 0.45
N ALA A 58 -19.22 -8.06 0.55
CA ALA A 58 -20.13 -7.62 1.60
C ALA A 58 -19.59 -7.94 3.00
N VAL A 59 -18.94 -9.10 3.18
CA VAL A 59 -18.29 -9.46 4.45
C VAL A 59 -16.98 -8.68 4.67
N SER A 60 -16.18 -8.50 3.61
CA SER A 60 -14.94 -7.71 3.62
C SER A 60 -15.16 -6.25 4.01
N ALA A 61 -16.31 -5.67 3.67
CA ALA A 61 -16.66 -4.30 4.04
C ALA A 61 -16.69 -4.05 5.57
N PHE A 62 -16.80 -5.11 6.38
CA PHE A 62 -16.75 -5.04 7.84
C PHE A 62 -15.34 -5.31 8.41
N GLU A 63 -14.34 -5.50 7.55
CA GLU A 63 -12.94 -5.67 7.97
C GLU A 63 -12.37 -4.33 8.47
N PRO A 64 -11.72 -4.28 9.65
CA PRO A 64 -11.10 -3.06 10.14
C PRO A 64 -10.02 -2.59 9.17
N GLN A 65 -10.08 -1.33 8.74
CA GLN A 65 -9.04 -0.76 7.88
C GLN A 65 -7.68 -0.89 8.55
N HIS A 66 -6.75 -1.54 7.85
CA HIS A 66 -5.38 -1.66 8.32
C HIS A 66 -4.76 -0.26 8.25
N LEU A 67 -4.62 0.41 9.39
CA LEU A 67 -3.82 1.63 9.44
C LEU A 67 -2.39 1.27 9.01
N PRO A 68 -1.76 2.06 8.13
CA PRO A 68 -0.36 1.87 7.81
C PRO A 68 0.45 1.89 9.12
N LEU A 69 1.42 0.98 9.22
CA LEU A 69 2.29 0.92 10.38
C LEU A 69 3.10 2.22 10.42
N ASP A 70 3.02 2.97 11.53
CA ASP A 70 3.81 4.19 11.69
C ASP A 70 5.28 3.83 11.96
N TRP A 71 6.05 3.71 10.88
CA TRP A 71 7.47 3.37 10.91
C TRP A 71 8.33 4.45 11.57
N THR A 72 7.80 5.66 11.71
CA THR A 72 8.41 6.78 12.42
C THR A 72 8.74 6.42 13.86
N LEU A 73 7.96 5.52 14.48
CA LEU A 73 8.18 5.09 15.87
C LEU A 73 9.47 4.28 16.04
N ALA A 74 9.87 3.51 15.02
CA ALA A 74 11.09 2.70 15.05
C ALA A 74 12.28 3.42 14.40
N TYR A 75 12.01 4.22 13.37
CA TYR A 75 12.98 4.99 12.61
C TYR A 75 12.52 6.44 12.54
N PRO A 76 12.87 7.27 13.53
CA PRO A 76 12.44 8.68 13.58
C PRO A 76 12.97 9.49 12.39
N GLU A 77 13.96 8.97 11.67
CA GLU A 77 14.46 9.51 10.40
C GLU A 77 13.44 9.44 9.24
N LEU A 78 12.38 8.65 9.36
CA LEU A 78 11.25 8.59 8.41
C LEU A 78 10.07 9.50 8.82
N ALA A 79 10.20 10.22 9.95
CA ALA A 79 9.19 11.17 10.41
C ALA A 79 8.92 12.23 9.34
N GLY A 80 7.69 12.32 8.85
CA GLY A 80 7.29 13.31 7.85
C GLY A 80 7.56 12.90 6.39
N MET A 81 8.02 11.67 6.14
CA MET A 81 7.92 11.00 4.85
C MET A 81 6.64 10.16 4.82
N ASP A 82 5.48 10.81 4.90
CA ASP A 82 4.22 10.10 4.69
C ASP A 82 4.10 9.75 3.20
N ASP A 83 4.12 8.45 2.89
CA ASP A 83 3.65 7.92 1.62
C ASP A 83 2.12 8.12 1.55
N GLU A 84 1.71 9.34 1.23
CA GLU A 84 0.37 9.57 0.70
C GLU A 84 0.34 9.03 -0.73
N ASP A 85 -0.22 7.83 -0.89
CA ASP A 85 -0.91 7.45 -2.12
C ASP A 85 -1.98 8.52 -2.42
N GLY A 86 -1.58 9.57 -3.15
CA GLY A 86 -2.49 10.59 -3.64
C GLY A 86 -1.99 12.02 -3.45
N HIS A 87 -1.17 12.49 -4.39
CA HIS A 87 -1.04 13.91 -4.74
C HIS A 87 -0.74 14.90 -3.59
N GLY A 88 0.56 15.01 -3.26
CA GLY A 88 1.23 16.32 -3.36
C GLY A 88 1.85 16.89 -2.10
N LYS A 89 3.19 16.93 -2.06
CA LYS A 89 3.99 18.17 -1.89
C LYS A 89 5.48 17.86 -1.98
N ARG A 90 6.03 17.96 -3.19
CA ARG A 90 7.48 17.90 -3.46
C ARG A 90 8.25 19.15 -2.96
N GLY A 91 7.63 20.00 -2.13
CA GLY A 91 8.17 21.29 -1.69
C GLY A 91 8.93 21.25 -0.35
N ASN A 92 8.57 20.35 0.56
CA ASN A 92 9.08 20.41 1.94
C ASN A 92 10.57 20.07 2.08
N ALA A 93 11.10 19.15 1.26
CA ALA A 93 12.49 18.71 1.41
C ALA A 93 13.52 19.79 1.00
N VAL A 94 13.23 20.57 -0.04
CA VAL A 94 14.11 21.66 -0.49
C VAL A 94 14.03 22.84 0.47
N GLU A 95 12.83 23.14 0.98
CA GLU A 95 12.60 24.22 1.96
C GLU A 95 13.23 23.92 3.33
N GLN A 96 13.23 22.64 3.75
CA GLN A 96 13.96 22.20 4.96
C GLN A 96 15.48 22.26 4.77
N LEU A 97 15.99 21.91 3.59
CA LEU A 97 17.41 22.09 3.26
C LEU A 97 17.81 23.57 3.26
N ASP A 98 17.00 24.44 2.68
CA ASP A 98 17.24 25.89 2.68
C ASP A 98 17.24 26.47 4.11
N THR A 99 16.30 26.02 4.96
CA THR A 99 16.24 26.41 6.38
C THR A 99 17.48 25.95 7.15
N MET A 100 17.95 24.72 6.90
CA MET A 100 19.16 24.19 7.52
C MET A 100 20.44 24.90 7.05
N LEU A 101 20.52 25.30 5.78
CA LEU A 101 21.63 26.06 5.23
C LEU A 101 21.68 27.49 5.79
N GLU A 102 20.52 28.10 6.02
CA GLU A 102 20.37 29.42 6.64
C GLU A 102 20.73 29.39 8.14
N GLU A 103 20.23 28.39 8.88
CA GLU A 103 20.50 28.22 10.31
C GLU A 103 21.98 27.89 10.61
N ALA A 104 22.60 27.07 9.77
CA ALA A 104 24.02 26.73 9.89
C ALA A 104 24.98 27.85 9.43
N LYS A 105 24.46 28.99 8.96
CA LYS A 105 25.23 30.12 8.39
C LYS A 105 26.30 29.66 7.39
N ILE A 106 25.95 28.72 6.52
CA ILE A 106 26.87 28.17 5.53
C ILE A 106 27.09 29.24 4.45
N GLY A 107 28.17 30.01 4.59
CA GLY A 107 28.56 31.02 3.61
C GLY A 107 29.03 30.40 2.27
N PRO A 108 29.12 31.21 1.20
CA PRO A 108 29.53 30.75 -0.14
C PRO A 108 30.90 30.05 -0.14
N GLU A 109 31.76 30.44 0.80
CA GLU A 109 33.13 29.95 0.95
C GLU A 109 33.18 28.47 1.39
N LEU A 110 32.24 28.04 2.25
CA LEU A 110 32.14 26.65 2.71
C LEU A 110 31.59 25.73 1.62
N ILE A 111 30.63 26.21 0.82
CA ILE A 111 30.07 25.49 -0.33
C ILE A 111 31.15 25.26 -1.39
N GLU A 112 31.98 26.27 -1.64
CA GLU A 112 33.10 26.17 -2.57
C GLU A 112 34.16 25.17 -2.08
N SER A 113 34.50 25.19 -0.78
CA SER A 113 35.43 24.23 -0.18
C SER A 113 34.92 22.78 -0.23
N LEU A 114 33.61 22.57 -0.05
CA LEU A 114 32.96 21.26 -0.15
C LEU A 114 32.95 20.76 -1.60
N GLY A 115 32.64 21.64 -2.55
CA GLY A 115 32.69 21.33 -3.98
C GLY A 115 34.10 20.99 -4.47
N GLN A 116 35.12 21.65 -3.93
CA GLN A 116 36.52 21.37 -4.24
C GLN A 116 36.97 20.01 -3.65
N GLY A 117 36.55 19.69 -2.42
CA GLY A 117 36.79 18.39 -1.78
C GLY A 117 36.16 17.22 -2.55
N LEU A 118 34.89 17.35 -2.96
CA LEU A 118 34.21 16.33 -3.78
C LEU A 118 34.87 16.15 -5.15
N ARG A 119 35.33 17.23 -5.79
CA ARG A 119 36.08 17.17 -7.06
C ARG A 119 37.44 16.50 -6.91
N SER A 120 38.12 16.71 -5.78
CA SER A 120 39.39 16.04 -5.47
C SER A 120 39.25 14.56 -5.12
N LEU A 121 38.05 14.11 -4.75
CA LEU A 121 37.71 12.70 -4.52
C LEU A 121 37.27 11.98 -5.80
N SER A 122 36.82 12.72 -6.81
CA SER A 122 36.37 12.17 -8.10
C SER A 122 37.47 12.13 -9.17
N THR A 123 38.72 12.48 -8.83
CA THR A 123 39.92 12.33 -9.66
C THR A 123 40.89 11.41 -8.93
#